data_AF-A0A1G0PD52-F1
#
_entry.id   AF-A0A1G0PD52-F1
#
_cell.length_a   1.000
_cell.length_b   1.000
_cell.length_c   1.000
_cell.angle_alpha   90.00
_cell.angle_beta   90.00
_cell.angle_gamma   90.00
#
_symmetry.space_group_name_H-M   'P 1'
#
loop_
_entity.id
_entity.type
_entity.pdbx_description
1 polymer ?
#
loop_
_entity_poly.entity_id
_entity_poly.type
_entity_poly.pdbx_seq_one_letter_code
_entity_poly.pdbx_strand_id
1 'polypeptide(L)' 'GVINQSVLYQAVRTYRNNQRHGTHSTKTRGLVSGGNQKPWRQKGTGRARQGSIRAPQWPGGGTAFGPLPR' A
#
# COMPACT_ATOMS: atom_id res chain seq x y z
N GLY A 1 -10.72 -27.66 37.52
CA GLY A 1 -11.44 -26.63 36.75
C GLY A 1 -11.21 -26.84 35.27
N VAL A 2 -12.21 -26.61 34.42
CA VAL A 2 -12.10 -26.79 32.97
C VAL A 2 -11.32 -25.62 32.37
N ILE A 3 -10.31 -25.90 31.54
CA ILE A 3 -9.52 -24.87 30.85
C ILE A 3 -10.34 -24.28 29.71
N ASN A 4 -10.48 -22.96 29.68
CA ASN A 4 -11.08 -22.27 28.55
C ASN A 4 -10.04 -22.09 27.43
N GLN A 5 -10.03 -23.04 26.48
CA GLN A 5 -9.08 -23.04 25.37
C GLN A 5 -9.17 -21.79 24.49
N SER A 6 -10.35 -21.20 24.34
CA SER A 6 -10.54 -20.00 23.51
C SER A 6 -9.78 -18.80 24.05
N VAL A 7 -9.84 -18.60 25.37
CA VAL A 7 -9.12 -17.51 26.06
C VAL A 7 -7.62 -17.73 25.99
N LEU A 8 -7.16 -18.97 26.20
CA LEU A 8 -5.74 -19.31 26.11
C LEU A 8 -5.18 -19.04 24.69
N TYR A 9 -5.92 -19.43 23.65
CA TYR A 9 -5.57 -19.14 22.26
C TYR A 9 -5.49 -17.64 21.99
N GLN A 10 -6.49 -16.86 22.44
CA GLN A 10 -6.52 -15.41 22.28
C GLN A 10 -5.32 -14.74 22.96
N ALA A 11 -4.98 -15.15 24.19
CA ALA A 11 -3.84 -14.61 24.92
C ALA A 11 -2.51 -14.85 24.18
N VAL A 12 -2.27 -16.08 23.71
CA VAL A 12 -1.05 -16.42 22.96
C VAL A 12 -1.00 -15.69 21.62
N ARG A 13 -2.13 -15.56 20.92
CA ARG A 13 -2.22 -14.83 19.65
C ARG A 13 -1.90 -13.35 19.83
N THR A 14 -2.47 -12.70 20.85
CA THR A 14 -2.23 -11.29 21.17
C THR A 14 -0.77 -11.05 21.54
N TYR A 15 -0.19 -11.90 22.39
CA TYR A 15 1.22 -11.82 22.77
C TYR A 15 2.14 -11.83 21.53
N ARG A 16 1.93 -12.80 20.61
CA ARG A 16 2.73 -12.92 19.38
C ARG A 16 2.50 -11.76 18.41
N ASN A 17 1.27 -11.24 18.33
CA ASN A 17 0.97 -10.09 17.47
C ASN A 17 1.68 -8.82 17.96
N ASN A 18 1.69 -8.59 19.28
CA ASN A 18 2.33 -7.43 19.89
C ASN A 18 3.86 -7.43 19.73
N GLN A 19 4.48 -8.60 19.54
CA GLN A 19 5.92 -8.70 19.26
C GLN A 19 6.30 -8.27 17.84
N ARG A 20 5.35 -8.26 16.89
CA ARG A 20 5.64 -7.90 15.49
C ARG A 20 5.76 -6.39 15.37
N HIS A 21 6.90 -5.95 14.85
CA HIS A 21 7.11 -4.56 14.47
C HIS A 21 6.70 -4.39 13.01
N GLY A 22 5.63 -3.66 12.72
CA GLY A 22 5.21 -3.40 11.35
C GLY A 22 6.05 -2.30 10.72
N THR A 23 7.32 -2.59 10.42
CA THR A 23 8.25 -1.66 9.75
C THR A 23 8.12 -1.66 8.23
N HIS A 24 7.22 -2.48 7.68
CA HIS A 24 7.00 -2.59 6.25
C HIS A 24 6.39 -1.30 5.69
N SER A 25 6.96 -0.80 4.59
CA SER A 25 6.53 0.44 3.93
C SER A 25 6.62 0.31 2.42
N THR A 26 5.75 1.02 1.71
CA THR A 26 5.74 1.16 0.26
C THR A 26 5.53 2.61 -0.14
N LYS A 27 5.90 2.94 -1.38
CA LYS A 27 5.71 4.30 -1.91
C LYS A 27 4.37 4.39 -2.62
N THR A 28 3.48 5.23 -2.08
CA THR A 28 2.27 5.64 -2.80
C THR A 28 2.65 6.53 -3.99
N ARG A 29 1.70 6.80 -4.90
CA ARG A 29 1.94 7.64 -6.10
C ARG A 29 2.65 8.96 -5.80
N GLY A 30 2.32 9.61 -4.67
CA GLY A 30 2.93 10.90 -4.28
C GLY A 30 4.34 10.79 -3.70
N LEU A 31 4.76 9.58 -3.29
CA LEU A 31 6.09 9.31 -2.74
C LEU A 31 7.07 8.79 -3.80
N VAL A 32 6.59 8.40 -4.98
CA VAL A 32 7.45 8.02 -6.10
C VAL A 32 7.93 9.27 -6.83
N SER A 33 9.25 9.41 -7.01
CA SER A 33 9.88 10.59 -7.60
C SER A 33 9.36 10.92 -9.02
N GLY A 34 9.11 12.19 -9.31
CA GLY A 34 8.68 12.66 -10.64
C GLY A 34 7.17 12.51 -10.89
N GLY A 35 6.75 12.61 -12.15
CA GLY A 35 5.33 12.63 -12.50
C GLY A 35 4.64 13.99 -12.34
N ASN A 36 5.44 15.06 -12.32
CA ASN A 36 5.02 16.45 -12.15
C ASN A 36 4.36 17.07 -13.39
N GLN A 37 4.42 16.39 -14.53
CA GLN A 37 3.82 16.84 -15.78
C GLN A 37 2.90 15.77 -16.35
N LYS A 38 1.77 16.23 -16.90
CA LYS A 38 0.83 15.37 -17.60
C LYS A 38 1.53 14.72 -18.80
N PRO A 39 1.44 13.38 -18.98
CA PRO A 39 2.16 12.69 -20.05
C PRO A 39 1.81 13.18 -21.47
N TRP A 40 0.57 13.63 -21.69
CA TRP A 40 0.11 14.21 -22.95
C TRP A 40 -1.12 15.10 -22.76
N ARG A 41 -1.46 15.87 -23.79
CA ARG A 41 -2.63 16.75 -23.82
C ARG A 41 -3.93 15.97 -23.58
N GLN A 42 -4.95 16.63 -23.04
CA GLN A 42 -6.21 15.99 -22.65
C GLN A 42 -7.04 15.43 -23.83
N LYS A 43 -6.87 15.99 -25.04
CA LYS A 43 -7.59 15.68 -26.27
C LYS A 43 -6.65 15.77 -27.48
N GLY A 44 -7.05 15.19 -28.61
CA GLY A 44 -6.32 15.27 -29.89
C GLY A 44 -5.12 14.33 -30.02
N THR A 45 -4.96 13.35 -29.11
CA THR A 45 -3.81 12.43 -29.07
C THR A 45 -4.14 11.00 -29.49
N GLY A 46 -5.42 10.63 -29.58
CA GLY A 46 -5.87 9.24 -29.83
C GLY A 46 -5.60 8.25 -28.69
N ARG A 47 -4.82 8.64 -27.67
CA ARG A 47 -4.43 7.80 -26.53
C ARG A 47 -5.46 7.88 -25.40
N ALA A 48 -5.49 6.86 -24.54
CA ALA A 48 -6.23 6.88 -23.28
C ALA A 48 -5.83 8.09 -22.41
N ARG A 49 -6.71 8.56 -21.53
CA ARG A 49 -6.42 9.74 -20.68
C ARG A 49 -5.48 9.37 -19.54
N GLN A 50 -4.49 10.21 -19.29
CA GLN A 50 -3.55 10.03 -18.18
C GLN A 50 -3.27 11.34 -17.43
N GLY A 51 -3.08 11.23 -16.12
CA GLY A 51 -2.75 12.36 -15.25
C GLY A 51 -1.27 12.41 -14.85
N SER A 52 -0.61 11.25 -14.72
CA SER A 52 0.79 11.14 -14.33
C SER A 52 1.36 9.80 -14.78
N ILE A 53 2.66 9.75 -15.05
CA ILE A 53 3.39 8.50 -15.28
C ILE A 53 3.55 7.64 -14.01
N ARG A 54 3.26 8.19 -12.83
CA ARG A 54 3.40 7.49 -11.54
C ARG A 54 2.12 6.81 -11.05
N ALA A 55 1.06 6.78 -11.85
CA ALA A 55 -0.19 6.13 -11.45
C ALA A 55 -0.01 4.59 -11.35
N PRO A 56 -0.76 3.88 -10.50
CA PRO A 56 -0.48 2.49 -10.13
C PRO A 56 -0.52 1.48 -11.28
N GLN A 57 -1.29 1.76 -12.33
CA GLN A 57 -1.36 0.92 -13.53
C GLN A 57 -0.11 1.01 -14.42
N TRP A 58 0.75 2.02 -14.21
CA TRP A 58 2.00 2.17 -14.96
C TRP A 58 3.12 1.36 -14.31
N PRO A 59 3.99 0.72 -15.11
CA PRO A 59 5.26 0.20 -14.62
C PRO A 59 6.08 1.32 -13.94
N GLY A 60 6.60 1.06 -12.74
CA GLY A 60 7.31 2.07 -11.95
C GLY A 60 6.41 3.17 -11.35
N GLY A 61 5.09 2.97 -11.37
CA GLY A 61 4.11 3.75 -10.63
C GLY A 61 4.09 3.43 -9.13
N GLY A 62 3.32 4.21 -8.36
CA GLY A 62 3.16 3.99 -6.93
C GLY A 62 2.26 2.80 -6.60
N THR A 63 2.49 2.17 -5.46
CA THR A 63 1.69 1.06 -4.96
C THR A 63 0.36 1.57 -4.40
N ALA A 64 -0.76 1.07 -4.92
CA ALA A 64 -2.09 1.34 -4.36
C ALA A 64 -2.32 0.44 -3.14
N PHE A 65 -2.73 1.02 -2.00
CA PHE A 65 -3.03 0.30 -0.75
C PHE A 65 -1.90 -0.62 -0.26
N GLY A 66 -0.64 -0.25 -0.54
CA GLY A 66 0.51 -0.95 -0.01
C GLY A 66 0.68 -0.73 1.50
N PRO A 67 1.49 -1.56 2.17
CA PRO A 67 1.72 -1.42 3.60
C PRO A 67 2.35 -0.07 3.94
N LEU A 68 1.89 0.48 5.06
CA LEU A 68 2.49 1.59 5.78
C LEU A 68 2.91 1.09 7.16
N PRO A 69 3.93 1.70 7.80
CA PRO A 69 4.36 1.28 9.12
C PRO A 69 3.23 1.35 10.16
N ARG A 70 3.05 0.29 10.96
CA ARG A 70 1.95 0.14 11.95
C ARG A 70 2.26 -0.88 13.05
#